data_AF-A0A635NVH7-F1
#
_entry.id   AF-A0A635NVH7-F1
#
_cell.length_a   1.000
_cell.length_b   1.000
_cell.length_c   1.000
_cell.angle_alpha   90.00
_cell.angle_beta   90.00
_cell.angle_gamma   90.00
#
_symmetry.space_group_name_H-M   'P 1'
#
loop_
_entity.id
_entity.type
_entity.pdbx_description
1 polymer ?
#
loop_
_entity_poly.entity_id
_entity_poly.type
_entity_poly.pdbx_seq_one_letter_code
_entity_poly.pdbx_strand_id
1 'polypeptide(L)'
;MILDTQVNNDELLDRICQVYGFTQKIQLARHFNIAASSLQNRYTRGTVSYDFAVQCALETGASLLWLLTGQGSQYDGKPSPTDPKTIDSFTLSDGKLAENSPLSIDAGFFSKQMSKGIAVRADGKLHFIEQDASLSDGLWLVDIEGATSIRELTLLPGKKLHVAGGKVPFECGIDEIKTIGRVVGIYSEVN
;
A
#
# COMPACT_ATOMS: atom_id res chain seq x y z
N MET A 1 -8.46 -11.50 -33.74
CA MET A 1 -7.57 -12.67 -33.71
C MET A 1 -6.15 -12.12 -33.76
N ILE A 2 -5.48 -11.97 -32.61
CA ILE A 2 -4.19 -11.25 -32.46
C ILE A 2 -3.00 -12.24 -32.56
N LEU A 3 -3.23 -13.48 -33.00
CA LEU A 3 -2.23 -14.55 -32.91
C LEU A 3 -1.19 -14.57 -34.06
N ASP A 4 -1.30 -13.68 -35.05
CA ASP A 4 -0.38 -13.64 -36.21
C ASP A 4 0.71 -12.55 -36.11
N THR A 5 0.77 -11.77 -35.02
CA THR A 5 1.91 -10.88 -34.76
C THR A 5 2.89 -11.61 -33.84
N GLN A 6 4.02 -12.02 -34.41
CA GLN A 6 5.08 -12.83 -33.82
C GLN A 6 5.45 -12.36 -32.40
N VAL A 7 4.96 -13.07 -31.37
CA VAL A 7 5.46 -12.93 -30.00
C VAL A 7 6.93 -13.35 -29.98
N ASN A 8 7.82 -12.39 -29.76
CA ASN A 8 9.24 -12.66 -29.63
C ASN A 8 9.53 -13.25 -28.25
N ASN A 9 9.93 -14.52 -28.22
CA ASN A 9 10.18 -15.24 -26.97
C ASN A 9 11.38 -14.68 -26.19
N ASP A 10 12.41 -14.17 -26.87
CA ASP A 10 13.57 -13.59 -26.19
C ASP A 10 13.18 -12.33 -25.43
N GLU A 11 12.41 -11.45 -26.09
CA GLU A 11 11.87 -10.26 -25.45
C GLU A 11 10.88 -10.57 -24.33
N LEU A 12 10.07 -11.63 -24.47
CA LEU A 12 9.21 -12.11 -23.39
C LEU A 12 10.05 -12.51 -22.16
N LEU A 13 11.09 -13.32 -22.34
CA LEU A 13 11.94 -13.77 -21.24
C LEU A 13 12.71 -12.60 -20.59
N ASP A 14 13.12 -11.62 -21.39
CA ASP A 14 13.79 -10.42 -20.89
C ASP A 14 12.82 -9.50 -20.12
N ARG A 15 11.57 -9.35 -20.58
CA ARG A 15 10.50 -8.67 -19.83
C ARG A 15 10.16 -9.38 -18.53
N ILE A 16 10.17 -10.71 -18.51
CA ILE A 16 10.00 -11.49 -17.26
C ILE A 16 11.16 -11.22 -16.31
N CYS A 17 12.41 -11.18 -16.79
CA CYS A 17 13.55 -10.79 -15.97
C CYS A 17 13.37 -9.38 -15.39
N GLN A 18 12.91 -8.42 -16.20
CA GLN A 18 12.63 -7.06 -15.77
C GLN A 18 11.58 -7.03 -14.65
N VAL A 19 10.49 -7.77 -14.79
CA VAL A 19 9.40 -7.81 -13.81
C VAL A 19 9.84 -8.39 -12.46
N TYR A 20 10.72 -9.40 -12.46
CA TYR A 20 11.30 -9.94 -11.23
C TYR A 20 12.52 -9.15 -10.71
N GLY A 21 12.97 -8.10 -11.42
CA GLY A 21 14.17 -7.34 -11.06
C GLY A 21 15.48 -8.14 -11.20
N PHE A 22 15.52 -9.15 -12.08
CA PHE A 22 16.71 -9.95 -12.34
C PHE A 22 17.69 -9.23 -13.26
N THR A 23 18.95 -9.15 -12.83
CA THR A 23 20.05 -8.58 -13.63
C THR A 23 20.80 -9.64 -14.43
N GLN A 24 20.67 -10.91 -14.04
CA GLN A 24 21.33 -12.04 -14.70
C GLN A 24 20.32 -13.14 -15.02
N LYS A 25 20.38 -13.69 -16.25
CA LYS A 25 19.49 -14.78 -16.71
C LYS A 25 19.52 -16.01 -15.80
N ILE A 26 20.64 -16.28 -15.13
CA ILE A 26 20.74 -17.40 -14.17
C ILE A 26 19.76 -17.26 -13.00
N GLN A 27 19.40 -16.04 -12.60
CA GLN A 27 18.42 -15.79 -11.54
C GLN A 27 17.03 -16.28 -11.96
N LEU A 28 16.67 -16.05 -13.23
CA LEU A 28 15.42 -16.58 -13.81
C LEU A 28 15.39 -18.11 -13.81
N ALA A 29 16.51 -18.76 -14.17
CA ALA A 29 16.60 -20.22 -14.14
C ALA A 29 16.40 -20.79 -12.73
N ARG A 30 17.02 -20.14 -11.72
CA ARG A 30 16.87 -20.51 -10.30
C ARG A 30 15.44 -20.29 -9.83
N HIS A 31 14.81 -19.18 -10.19
CA HIS A 31 13.43 -18.85 -9.84
C HIS A 31 12.45 -19.94 -10.30
N PHE A 32 12.58 -20.35 -11.56
CA PHE A 32 11.75 -21.42 -12.14
C PHE A 32 12.22 -22.84 -11.81
N ASN A 33 13.22 -23.00 -10.94
CA ASN A 33 13.81 -24.28 -10.55
C ASN A 33 14.24 -25.16 -11.76
N ILE A 34 14.89 -24.54 -12.75
CA ILE A 34 15.43 -25.22 -13.93
C ILE A 34 16.95 -25.01 -14.05
N ALA A 35 17.60 -25.89 -14.80
CA ALA A 35 19.02 -25.73 -15.12
C ALA A 35 19.26 -24.51 -16.03
N ALA A 36 20.45 -23.91 -15.94
CA ALA A 36 20.87 -22.82 -16.81
C ALA A 36 20.81 -23.19 -18.31
N SER A 37 21.19 -24.43 -18.64
CA SER A 37 21.10 -24.99 -19.99
C SER A 37 19.66 -25.11 -20.46
N SER A 38 18.73 -25.47 -19.57
CA SER A 38 17.29 -25.50 -19.89
C SER A 38 16.77 -24.11 -20.20
N LEU A 39 17.19 -23.07 -19.46
CA LEU A 39 16.83 -21.70 -19.76
C LEU A 39 17.45 -21.23 -21.09
N GLN A 40 18.71 -21.55 -21.35
CA GLN A 40 19.36 -21.20 -22.62
C GLN A 40 18.61 -21.81 -23.81
N ASN A 41 18.17 -23.07 -23.69
CA ASN A 41 17.34 -23.72 -24.69
C ASN A 41 15.99 -22.99 -24.88
N ARG A 42 15.40 -22.43 -23.80
CA ARG A 42 14.17 -21.64 -23.90
C ARG A 42 14.35 -20.38 -24.74
N TYR A 43 15.50 -19.71 -24.69
CA TYR A 43 15.80 -18.59 -25.57
C TYR A 43 15.93 -19.07 -27.04
N THR A 44 16.69 -20.13 -27.31
CA THR A 44 17.05 -20.50 -28.69
C THR A 44 16.01 -21.32 -29.46
N ARG A 45 15.04 -21.97 -28.78
CA ARG A 45 14.12 -22.94 -29.40
C ARG A 45 13.02 -22.33 -30.28
N GLY A 46 12.83 -21.02 -30.27
CA GLY A 46 11.80 -20.31 -31.04
C GLY A 46 10.35 -20.49 -30.56
N THR A 47 10.05 -21.44 -29.66
CA THR A 47 8.73 -21.60 -29.04
C THR A 47 8.56 -20.73 -27.80
N VAL A 48 7.45 -20.01 -27.76
CA VAL A 48 7.10 -19.04 -26.70
C VAL A 48 6.90 -19.74 -25.36
N SER A 49 7.54 -19.19 -24.32
CA SER A 49 7.47 -19.66 -22.93
C SER A 49 6.22 -19.13 -22.21
N TYR A 50 5.02 -19.54 -22.68
CA TYR A 50 3.75 -19.13 -22.08
C TYR A 50 3.61 -19.54 -20.61
N ASP A 51 4.19 -20.67 -20.23
CA ASP A 51 4.27 -21.15 -18.85
C ASP A 51 4.94 -20.12 -17.93
N PHE A 52 6.05 -19.53 -18.38
CA PHE A 52 6.76 -18.51 -17.61
C PHE A 52 5.99 -17.19 -17.57
N ALA A 53 5.33 -16.82 -18.68
CA ALA A 53 4.51 -15.61 -18.75
C ALA A 53 3.33 -15.66 -17.77
N VAL A 54 2.61 -16.79 -17.73
CA VAL A 54 1.47 -17.00 -16.83
C VAL A 54 1.92 -17.00 -15.38
N GLN A 55 2.98 -17.72 -15.05
CA GLN A 55 3.50 -17.73 -13.67
C GLN A 55 3.94 -16.33 -13.23
N CYS A 56 4.66 -15.60 -14.10
CA CYS A 56 5.08 -14.23 -13.83
C CYS A 56 3.88 -13.31 -13.57
N ALA A 57 2.85 -13.37 -14.41
CA ALA A 57 1.65 -12.57 -14.23
C ALA A 57 0.93 -12.88 -12.90
N LEU A 58 0.87 -14.16 -12.51
CA LEU A 58 0.25 -14.59 -11.24
C LEU A 58 1.04 -14.16 -10.02
N GLU A 59 2.38 -14.20 -10.08
CA GLU A 59 3.24 -13.86 -8.94
C GLU A 59 3.39 -12.34 -8.74
N THR A 60 3.43 -11.57 -9.83
CA THR A 60 3.79 -10.14 -9.77
C THR A 60 2.67 -9.20 -10.16
N GLY A 61 1.56 -9.72 -10.70
CA GLY A 61 0.47 -8.88 -11.22
C GLY A 61 0.78 -8.19 -12.55
N ALA A 62 1.89 -8.54 -13.21
CA ALA A 62 2.23 -7.99 -14.52
C ALA A 62 1.20 -8.38 -15.60
N SER A 63 0.92 -7.44 -16.51
CA SER A 63 -0.03 -7.64 -17.60
C SER A 63 0.46 -8.71 -18.57
N LEU A 64 -0.35 -9.75 -18.82
CA LEU A 64 -0.03 -10.77 -19.83
C LEU A 64 0.11 -10.18 -21.22
N LEU A 65 -0.68 -9.15 -21.55
CA LEU A 65 -0.58 -8.45 -22.82
C LEU A 65 0.79 -7.81 -22.96
N TRP A 66 1.25 -7.08 -21.93
CA TRP A 66 2.56 -6.46 -21.94
C TRP A 66 3.70 -7.47 -21.93
N LEU A 67 3.61 -8.55 -21.14
CA LEU A 67 4.64 -9.60 -21.12
C LEU A 67 4.82 -10.20 -22.52
N LEU A 68 3.73 -10.54 -23.21
CA LEU A 68 3.78 -11.19 -24.52
C LEU A 68 4.13 -10.23 -25.65
N THR A 69 3.67 -8.98 -25.61
CA THR A 69 3.74 -8.07 -26.77
C THR A 69 4.57 -6.82 -26.55
N GLY A 70 4.93 -6.50 -25.31
CA GLY A 70 5.50 -5.21 -24.92
C GLY A 70 4.53 -4.03 -25.02
N GLN A 71 3.28 -4.27 -25.44
CA GLN A 71 2.27 -3.23 -25.63
C GLN A 71 1.42 -3.05 -24.36
N GLY A 72 0.97 -1.82 -24.14
CA GLY A 72 0.19 -1.47 -22.97
C GLY A 72 1.04 -1.18 -21.73
N SER A 73 0.41 -1.16 -20.57
CA SER A 73 1.09 -0.89 -19.30
C SER A 73 1.68 -2.19 -18.74
N GLN A 74 2.89 -2.13 -18.16
CA GLN A 74 3.55 -3.29 -17.53
C GLN A 74 2.67 -3.93 -16.45
N TYR A 75 1.89 -3.11 -15.75
CA TYR A 75 0.87 -3.53 -14.80
C TYR A 75 -0.47 -2.97 -15.26
N ASP A 76 -1.54 -3.76 -15.19
CA ASP A 76 -2.90 -3.37 -15.63
C ASP A 76 -3.58 -2.40 -14.64
N GLY A 77 -2.86 -1.37 -14.17
CA GLY A 77 -3.37 -0.35 -13.24
C GLY A 77 -3.84 -0.89 -11.89
N LYS A 78 -3.62 -2.19 -11.61
CA LYS A 78 -3.86 -2.80 -10.31
C LYS A 78 -2.50 -2.80 -9.59
N PRO A 79 -2.30 -1.95 -8.57
CA PRO A 79 -1.12 -2.08 -7.72
C PRO A 79 -1.08 -3.51 -7.19
N SER A 80 0.07 -4.16 -7.31
CA SER A 80 0.29 -5.47 -6.72
C SER A 80 -0.01 -5.39 -5.22
N PRO A 81 -0.52 -6.45 -4.57
CA PRO A 81 -0.60 -6.53 -3.11
C PRO A 81 0.72 -6.29 -2.39
N THR A 82 1.85 -6.34 -3.12
CA THR A 82 3.22 -6.11 -2.62
C THR A 82 3.76 -4.73 -2.96
N ASP A 83 3.08 -3.93 -3.79
CA ASP A 83 3.58 -2.62 -4.18
C ASP A 83 3.48 -1.63 -3.01
N PRO A 84 4.51 -0.79 -2.80
CA PRO A 84 4.44 0.26 -1.79
C PRO A 84 3.22 1.15 -2.03
N LYS A 85 2.42 1.33 -0.96
CA LYS A 85 1.23 2.17 -0.97
C LYS A 85 1.61 3.59 -0.59
N THR A 86 1.09 4.54 -1.36
CA THR A 86 1.17 5.96 -1.04
C THR A 86 0.01 6.35 -0.15
N ILE A 87 0.31 7.03 0.97
CA ILE A 87 -0.65 7.52 1.95
C ILE A 87 -0.46 9.03 2.11
N ASP A 88 -1.55 9.80 2.05
CA ASP A 88 -1.51 11.24 2.26
C ASP A 88 -0.99 11.55 3.67
N SER A 89 -0.05 12.49 3.76
CA SER A 89 0.73 12.75 4.95
C SER A 89 0.51 14.17 5.44
N PHE A 90 0.39 14.35 6.75
CA PHE A 90 0.14 15.63 7.38
C PHE A 90 1.04 15.82 8.61
N THR A 91 1.29 17.07 8.96
CA THR A 91 1.88 17.47 10.24
C THR A 91 0.79 18.12 11.07
N LEU A 92 0.61 17.66 12.29
CA LEU A 92 -0.27 18.30 13.27
C LEU A 92 0.56 19.21 14.17
N SER A 93 0.29 20.51 14.09
CA SER A 93 0.95 21.53 14.91
C SER A 93 -0.05 22.63 15.27
N ASP A 94 -0.06 23.06 16.54
CA ASP A 94 -0.91 24.14 17.05
C ASP A 94 -2.40 23.99 16.66
N GLY A 95 -2.91 22.76 16.73
CA GLY A 95 -4.30 22.45 16.43
C GLY A 95 -4.66 22.42 14.94
N LYS A 96 -3.67 22.47 14.04
CA LYS A 96 -3.88 22.50 12.59
C LYS A 96 -3.14 21.40 11.88
N LEU A 97 -3.78 20.82 10.87
CA LEU A 97 -3.15 19.90 9.93
C LEU A 97 -2.58 20.67 8.75
N ALA A 98 -1.28 20.51 8.53
CA ALA A 98 -0.60 20.96 7.32
C ALA A 98 -0.26 19.76 6.45
N GLU A 99 -0.60 19.80 5.17
CA GLU A 99 -0.29 18.74 4.21
C GLU A 99 1.23 18.68 3.95
N ASN A 100 1.75 17.47 3.86
CA ASN A 100 3.13 17.15 3.53
C ASN A 100 3.20 16.35 2.23
N SER A 101 4.41 16.08 1.75
CA SER A 101 4.61 15.08 0.70
C SER A 101 4.02 13.72 1.12
N PRO A 102 3.31 13.02 0.23
CA PRO A 102 2.76 11.70 0.52
C PRO A 102 3.82 10.71 1.02
N LEU A 103 3.43 9.83 1.93
CA LEU A 103 4.28 8.82 2.51
C LEU A 103 4.17 7.51 1.71
N SER A 104 5.29 6.98 1.25
CA SER A 104 5.34 5.64 0.68
C SER A 104 5.58 4.61 1.78
N ILE A 105 4.76 3.57 1.83
CA ILE A 105 4.80 2.52 2.85
C ILE A 105 4.71 1.14 2.19
N ASP A 106 5.45 0.17 2.73
CA ASP A 106 5.35 -1.21 2.26
C ASP A 106 3.93 -1.77 2.49
N ALA A 107 3.42 -2.54 1.52
CA ALA A 107 2.07 -3.07 1.61
C ALA A 107 1.86 -4.02 2.80
N GLY A 108 2.91 -4.66 3.30
CA GLY A 108 2.91 -5.53 4.48
C GLY A 108 2.92 -4.78 5.81
N PHE A 109 3.01 -3.45 5.82
CA PHE A 109 3.06 -2.67 7.05
C PHE A 109 1.78 -2.81 7.90
N PHE A 110 0.61 -2.98 7.25
CA PHE A 110 -0.66 -3.18 7.95
C PHE A 110 -1.19 -4.60 7.77
N SER A 111 -1.58 -5.23 8.89
CA SER A 111 -2.26 -6.53 8.87
C SER A 111 -3.65 -6.45 8.20
N LYS A 112 -4.32 -5.30 8.33
CA LYS A 112 -5.55 -4.95 7.63
C LYS A 112 -5.30 -3.68 6.81
N GLN A 113 -5.53 -3.78 5.51
CA GLN A 113 -5.40 -2.65 4.62
C GLN A 113 -6.41 -1.54 4.96
N MET A 114 -5.92 -0.30 4.95
CA MET A 114 -6.75 0.88 5.16
C MET A 114 -7.51 1.21 3.87
N SER A 115 -8.79 1.55 3.98
CA SER A 115 -9.63 1.97 2.84
C SER A 115 -9.46 3.45 2.56
N LYS A 116 -9.40 4.29 3.60
CA LYS A 116 -9.24 5.74 3.50
C LYS A 116 -8.27 6.24 4.57
N GLY A 117 -7.03 5.82 4.43
CA GLY A 117 -5.95 6.13 5.37
C GLY A 117 -5.23 7.44 5.13
N ILE A 118 -4.87 8.12 6.22
CA ILE A 118 -3.91 9.23 6.23
C ILE A 118 -2.82 8.96 7.28
N ALA A 119 -1.66 9.60 7.12
CA ALA A 119 -0.56 9.57 8.06
C ALA A 119 -0.38 10.96 8.69
N VAL A 120 -0.34 11.05 10.02
CA VAL A 120 -0.24 12.32 10.75
C VAL A 120 0.95 12.31 11.70
N ARG A 121 1.90 13.20 11.45
CA ARG A 121 3.04 13.45 12.34
C ARG A 121 2.60 14.36 13.48
N ALA A 122 2.72 13.87 14.71
CA ALA A 122 2.40 14.61 15.93
C ALA A 122 3.29 14.10 17.08
N ASP A 123 3.82 14.99 17.91
CA ASP A 123 4.58 14.65 19.12
C ASP A 123 5.73 13.64 18.90
N GLY A 124 6.46 13.78 17.79
CA GLY A 124 7.56 12.88 17.43
C GLY A 124 7.13 11.48 16.98
N LYS A 125 5.83 11.26 16.80
CA LYS A 125 5.25 10.00 16.32
C LYS A 125 4.53 10.20 15.00
N LEU A 126 4.42 9.12 14.24
CA LEU A 126 3.63 9.03 13.02
C LEU A 126 2.41 8.16 13.28
N HIS A 127 1.23 8.76 13.21
CA HIS A 127 -0.05 8.10 13.47
C HIS A 127 -0.73 7.76 12.15
N PHE A 128 -1.16 6.53 11.97
CA PHE A 128 -1.96 6.10 10.82
C PHE A 128 -3.43 6.11 11.19
N ILE A 129 -4.24 6.85 10.44
CA ILE A 129 -5.62 7.16 10.77
C ILE A 129 -6.56 6.71 9.66
N GLU A 130 -7.52 5.86 10.01
CA GLU A 130 -8.60 5.40 9.11
C GLU A 130 -9.78 6.37 9.22
N GLN A 131 -10.08 7.08 8.13
CA GLN A 131 -11.07 8.15 8.13
C GLN A 131 -12.52 7.65 8.06
N ASP A 132 -12.76 6.43 7.58
CA ASP A 132 -14.09 5.83 7.48
C ASP A 132 -14.43 4.90 8.66
N ALA A 133 -13.58 4.90 9.69
CA ALA A 133 -13.80 4.09 10.89
C ALA A 133 -15.10 4.48 11.60
N SER A 134 -15.90 3.48 11.97
CA SER A 134 -17.09 3.68 12.80
C SER A 134 -16.69 4.07 14.23
N LEU A 135 -17.44 5.02 14.81
CA LEU A 135 -17.22 5.49 16.18
C LEU A 135 -17.19 4.33 17.17
N SER A 136 -16.11 4.26 17.94
CA SER A 136 -15.78 3.20 18.88
C SER A 136 -14.72 3.72 19.86
N ASP A 137 -14.52 3.00 20.96
CA ASP A 137 -13.48 3.33 21.91
C ASP A 137 -12.09 3.25 21.26
N GLY A 138 -11.18 4.11 21.72
CA GLY A 138 -9.78 4.10 21.29
C GLY A 138 -9.22 5.50 21.04
N LEU A 139 -8.10 5.54 20.31
CA LEU A 139 -7.41 6.78 19.97
C LEU A 139 -7.93 7.32 18.62
N TRP A 140 -8.30 8.61 18.59
CA TRP A 140 -8.93 9.26 17.45
C TRP A 140 -8.27 10.59 17.12
N LEU A 141 -8.22 10.91 15.83
CA LEU A 141 -8.04 12.28 15.37
C LEU A 141 -9.40 12.97 15.38
N VAL A 142 -9.50 14.06 16.13
CA VAL A 142 -10.74 14.82 16.32
C VAL A 142 -10.52 16.30 16.05
N ASP A 143 -11.59 16.98 15.70
CA ASP A 143 -11.68 18.44 15.61
C ASP A 143 -12.67 18.92 16.68
N ILE A 144 -12.17 19.75 17.60
CA ILE A 144 -12.92 20.35 18.70
C ILE A 144 -12.91 21.85 18.46
N GLU A 145 -14.06 22.40 18.04
CA GLU A 145 -14.25 23.84 17.76
C GLU A 145 -13.19 24.44 16.81
N GLY A 146 -12.75 23.68 15.80
CA GLY A 146 -11.74 24.09 14.81
C GLY A 146 -10.30 23.74 15.19
N ALA A 147 -10.06 23.23 16.40
CA ALA A 147 -8.76 22.76 16.84
C ALA A 147 -8.67 21.23 16.68
N THR A 148 -7.80 20.80 15.78
CA THR A 148 -7.53 19.37 15.56
C THR A 148 -6.58 18.82 16.63
N SER A 149 -6.89 17.67 17.21
CA SER A 149 -5.99 16.98 18.14
C SER A 149 -6.19 15.46 18.12
N ILE A 150 -5.22 14.72 18.64
CA ILE A 150 -5.35 13.27 18.84
C ILE A 150 -5.80 13.02 20.29
N ARG A 151 -6.90 12.31 20.48
CA ARG A 151 -7.58 12.12 21.79
C ARG A 151 -7.99 10.67 21.98
N GLU A 152 -7.98 10.22 23.22
CA GLU A 152 -8.58 8.94 23.61
C GLU A 152 -10.08 9.17 23.82
N LEU A 153 -10.92 8.42 23.11
CA LEU A 153 -12.37 8.48 23.21
C LEU A 153 -12.90 7.21 23.87
N THR A 154 -13.85 7.37 24.78
CA THR A 154 -14.63 6.27 25.36
C THR A 154 -16.12 6.59 25.25
N LEU A 155 -16.89 5.67 24.68
CA LEU A 155 -18.34 5.79 24.54
C LEU A 155 -19.02 5.61 25.89
N LEU A 156 -19.90 6.55 26.21
CA LEU A 156 -20.74 6.54 27.39
C LEU A 156 -22.22 6.39 26.99
N PRO A 157 -23.06 5.78 27.85
CA PRO A 157 -24.50 5.72 27.62
C PRO A 157 -25.12 7.10 27.36
N GLY A 158 -26.16 7.12 26.52
CA GLY A 158 -26.84 8.38 26.18
C GLY A 158 -26.14 9.20 25.09
N LYS A 159 -25.37 8.55 24.20
CA LYS A 159 -24.64 9.20 23.10
C LYS A 159 -23.63 10.25 23.59
N LYS A 160 -22.91 9.91 24.64
CA LYS A 160 -21.85 10.74 25.21
C LYS A 160 -20.48 10.14 24.95
N LEU A 161 -19.47 10.99 25.01
CA LEU A 161 -18.07 10.62 24.93
C LEU A 161 -17.35 11.13 26.15
N HIS A 162 -16.48 10.30 26.73
CA HIS A 162 -15.39 10.75 27.55
C HIS A 162 -14.17 11.01 26.64
N VAL A 163 -13.61 12.22 26.72
CA VAL A 163 -12.51 12.69 25.87
C VAL A 163 -11.28 12.96 26.73
N ALA A 164 -10.23 12.15 26.54
CA ALA A 164 -8.97 12.23 27.27
C ALA A 164 -7.76 12.49 26.34
N GLY A 165 -6.56 12.66 26.92
CA GLY A 165 -5.31 12.92 26.18
C GLY A 165 -4.90 14.39 26.07
N GLY A 166 -5.72 15.32 26.57
CA GLY A 166 -5.30 16.71 26.81
C GLY A 166 -4.83 16.93 28.25
N LYS A 167 -4.67 18.21 28.64
CA LYS A 167 -4.33 18.56 30.03
C LYS A 167 -5.39 18.14 31.05
N VAL A 168 -6.67 18.24 30.66
CA VAL A 168 -7.83 17.87 31.48
C VAL A 168 -8.81 17.10 30.60
N PRO A 169 -9.31 15.94 31.05
CA PRO A 169 -10.36 15.21 30.34
C PRO A 169 -11.72 15.87 30.53
N PHE A 170 -12.65 15.62 29.62
CA PHE A 170 -14.02 16.13 29.70
C PHE A 170 -15.02 15.15 29.11
N GLU A 171 -16.32 15.43 29.28
CA GLU A 171 -17.40 14.68 28.65
C GLU A 171 -18.23 15.60 27.77
N CYS A 172 -18.67 15.10 26.61
CA CYS A 172 -19.52 15.83 25.68
C CYS A 172 -20.48 14.89 24.95
N GLY A 173 -21.46 15.43 24.24
CA GLY A 173 -22.23 14.65 23.25
C GLY A 173 -21.36 14.22 22.07
N ILE A 174 -21.74 13.13 21.39
CA ILE A 174 -21.06 12.68 20.15
C ILE A 174 -21.11 13.73 19.03
N ASP A 175 -22.13 14.60 19.03
CA ASP A 175 -22.35 15.62 18.01
C ASP A 175 -21.64 16.96 18.35
N GLU A 176 -21.03 17.07 19.52
CA GLU A 176 -20.31 18.28 19.98
C GLU A 176 -18.86 18.32 19.51
N ILE A 177 -18.31 17.19 19.04
CA ILE A 177 -16.97 17.10 18.46
C ILE A 177 -17.03 16.39 17.11
N LYS A 178 -16.12 16.73 16.20
CA LYS A 178 -16.03 16.07 14.90
C LYS A 178 -14.95 15.02 14.93
N THR A 179 -15.31 13.76 14.71
CA THR A 179 -14.35 12.67 14.54
C THR A 179 -13.85 12.64 13.10
N ILE A 180 -12.53 12.81 12.90
CA ILE A 180 -11.90 12.78 11.57
C ILE A 180 -11.54 11.34 11.18
N GLY A 181 -11.07 10.55 12.14
CA GLY A 181 -10.74 9.15 11.91
C GLY A 181 -10.10 8.49 13.13
N ARG A 182 -10.05 7.16 13.13
CA ARG A 182 -9.49 6.36 14.23
C ARG A 182 -8.03 6.02 13.95
N VAL A 183 -7.18 6.13 14.97
CA VAL A 183 -5.78 5.69 14.88
C VAL A 183 -5.74 4.16 14.85
N VAL A 184 -5.08 3.60 13.83
CA VAL A 184 -4.93 2.15 13.61
C VAL A 184 -3.49 1.66 13.76
N GLY A 185 -2.52 2.58 13.78
CA GLY A 185 -1.11 2.26 13.97
C GLY A 185 -0.33 3.50 14.38
N ILE A 186 0.76 3.29 15.11
CA ILE A 186 1.67 4.34 15.54
C ILE A 186 3.10 3.87 15.29
N TYR A 187 3.88 4.69 14.61
CA TYR A 187 5.32 4.54 14.48
C TYR A 187 6.02 5.63 15.30
N SER A 188 7.10 5.26 15.96
CA SER A 188 7.96 6.18 16.71
C SER A 188 9.42 5.76 16.56
N GLU A 189 10.29 6.73 16.33
CA GLU A 189 11.73 6.51 16.35
C GLU A 189 12.19 6.33 17.81
N VAL A 190 13.12 5.40 18.02
CA VAL A 190 13.79 5.22 19.31
C VAL A 190 15.21 5.73 19.12
N ASN A 191 15.52 6.84 19.78
CA ASN A 191 16.88 7.40 19.87
C ASN A 191 17.63 6.85 21.08
#